data_AF-A0A0F8VD21-F1
#
_entry.id   AF-A0A0F8VD21-F1
#
_cell.length_a   1.000
_cell.length_b   1.000
_cell.length_c   1.000
_cell.angle_alpha   90.00
_cell.angle_beta   90.00
_cell.angle_gamma   90.00
#
_symmetry.space_group_name_H-M   'P 1'
#
loop_
_entity.id
_entity.type
_entity.pdbx_description
1 polymer ?
#
loop_
_entity_poly.entity_id
_entity_poly.type
_entity_poly.pdbx_seq_one_letter_code
_entity_poly.pdbx_strand_id
1 'polypeptide(L)' 'MNLKTLKESVDEDLTNKNVRLAYIKKDEQFHMASKEEIDGFLSKLE' A
#
# COMPACT_ATOMS: atom_id res chain seq x y z
N MET A 1 -1.74 9.82 -2.53
CA MET A 1 -1.83 9.97 -4.00
C MET A 1 -1.45 8.67 -4.72
N ASN A 2 -0.31 8.04 -4.41
CA ASN A 2 0.19 6.89 -5.20
C ASN A 2 -0.67 5.61 -5.17
N LEU A 3 -1.26 5.26 -4.03
CA LEU A 3 -2.07 4.04 -3.89
C LEU A 3 -3.42 4.09 -4.64
N LYS A 4 -3.97 5.29 -4.84
CA LYS A 4 -5.21 5.48 -5.61
C LYS A 4 -4.96 5.28 -7.10
N THR A 5 -3.86 5.83 -7.61
CA THR A 5 -3.42 5.60 -8.99
C THR A 5 -3.14 4.12 -9.26
N LEU A 6 -2.57 3.40 -8.28
CA LEU A 6 -2.41 1.95 -8.38
C LEU A 6 -3.77 1.28 -8.53
N LYS A 7 -4.75 1.60 -7.67
CA LYS A 7 -6.12 1.05 -7.74
C LYS A 7 -6.81 1.33 -9.08
N GLU A 8 -6.57 2.50 -9.66
CA GLU A 8 -7.13 2.88 -10.98
C GLU A 8 -6.41 2.20 -12.16
N SER A 9 -5.23 1.63 -11.94
CA SER A 9 -4.41 0.99 -12.98
C SER A 9 -4.51 -0.53 -13.01
N VAL A 10 -5.20 -1.15 -12.04
CA VAL A 10 -5.41 -2.60 -11.97
C VAL A 10 -6.90 -2.90 -11.95
N ASP A 11 -7.34 -3.85 -12.76
CA ASP A 11 -8.72 -4.32 -12.80
C ASP A 11 -9.10 -5.21 -11.60
N GLU A 12 -8.12 -5.61 -10.79
CA GLU A 12 -8.31 -6.46 -9.61
C GLU A 12 -8.38 -5.64 -8.31
N ASP A 13 -9.19 -6.09 -7.36
CA ASP A 13 -9.24 -5.49 -6.03
C ASP A 13 -7.89 -5.58 -5.33
N LEU A 14 -7.39 -4.44 -4.87
CA LEU A 14 -6.16 -4.39 -4.09
C LEU A 14 -6.38 -5.00 -2.71
N THR A 15 -5.57 -5.98 -2.34
CA THR A 15 -5.59 -6.72 -1.07
C THR A 15 -4.18 -6.95 -0.53
N ASN A 16 -4.04 -7.32 0.74
CA ASN A 16 -2.76 -7.72 1.33
C ASN A 16 -2.11 -8.98 0.69
N LYS A 17 -2.79 -9.65 -0.26
CA LYS A 17 -2.28 -10.82 -0.99
C LYS A 17 -1.64 -10.47 -2.33
N ASN A 18 -2.11 -9.41 -2.99
CA ASN A 18 -1.64 -9.00 -4.31
C ASN A 18 -0.85 -7.68 -4.29
N VAL A 19 -0.84 -6.95 -3.17
CA VAL A 19 -0.05 -5.73 -3.01
C VAL A 19 1.10 -5.95 -2.03
N ARG A 20 2.29 -5.42 -2.37
CA ARG A 20 3.40 -5.24 -1.44
C ARG A 20 3.77 -3.76 -1.41
N LEU A 21 3.84 -3.19 -0.21
CA LEU A 21 4.20 -1.79 0.00
C LEU A 21 5.52 -1.71 0.77
N ALA A 22 6.37 -0.79 0.33
CA ALA A 22 7.55 -0.41 1.08
C ALA A 22 7.72 1.11 1.00
N TYR A 23 8.20 1.70 2.08
CA TYR A 23 8.40 3.14 2.18
C TYR A 23 9.65 3.46 3.00
N ILE A 24 10.18 4.65 2.77
CA ILE A 24 11.25 5.25 3.56
C ILE A 24 10.69 6.56 4.08
N LYS A 25 10.60 6.71 5.40
CA LYS A 25 10.34 8.04 6.00
C LYS A 25 11.67 8.74 6.16
N LYS A 26 11.65 10.07 6.12
CA LYS A 26 12.86 10.88 6.24
C LYS A 26 13.55 10.52 7.56
N ASP A 27 14.83 10.16 7.47
CA ASP A 27 15.68 9.67 8.58
C ASP A 27 15.33 8.28 9.15
N GLU A 28 14.46 7.51 8.51
CA GLU A 28 14.21 6.10 8.84
C GLU A 28 14.83 5.14 7.80
N GLN A 29 15.10 3.90 8.23
CA GLN A 29 15.52 2.83 7.34
C GLN A 29 14.34 2.38 6.46
N PHE A 30 14.67 1.69 5.36
CA PHE A 30 13.69 1.02 4.51
C PHE A 30 12.75 0.16 5.35
N HIS A 31 11.44 0.44 5.23
CA HIS A 31 10.39 -0.32 5.89
C HIS A 31 9.52 -1.02 4.86
N MET A 32 9.37 -2.34 5.02
CA MET A 32 8.41 -3.11 4.26
C MET A 32 7.13 -3.23 5.08
N ALA A 33 6.01 -2.74 4.55
CA ALA A 33 4.75 -2.72 5.26
C ALA A 33 4.27 -4.14 5.57
N SER A 34 3.79 -4.35 6.80
CA SER A 34 3.14 -5.59 7.19
C SER A 34 1.78 -5.74 6.50
N LYS A 35 1.17 -6.93 6.58
CA LYS A 35 -0.18 -7.17 6.03
C LYS A 35 -1.21 -6.23 6.65
N GLU A 36 -1.13 -6.03 7.96
CA GLU A 36 -2.04 -5.15 8.72
C GLU A 36 -1.87 -3.68 8.31
N GLU A 37 -0.63 -3.25 8.08
CA GLU A 37 -0.36 -1.90 7.56
C GLU A 37 -0.94 -1.72 6.15
N ILE A 38 -0.76 -2.72 5.27
CA ILE A 38 -1.32 -2.70 3.91
C ILE A 38 -2.85 -2.57 3.96
N ASP A 39 -3.53 -3.37 4.78
CA ASP A 39 -4.99 -3.27 4.94
C ASP A 39 -5.40 -1.87 5.45
N GLY A 40 -4.67 -1.32 6.42
CA GLY A 40 -4.91 0.04 6.91
C GLY A 40 -4.66 1.13 5.87
N PHE A 41 -3.73 0.94 4.93
CA PHE A 41 -3.53 1.84 3.80
C PHE A 41 -4.63 1.70 2.75
N LEU A 42 -5.12 0.49 2.51
CA LEU A 42 -6.20 0.20 1.56
C LEU A 42 -7.54 0.73 2.04
N SER A 43 -7.88 0.58 3.33
CA SER A 43 -9.10 1.17 3.92
C SER A 43 -9.13 2.70 3.87
N LYS A 44 -7.98 3.36 3.74
CA LYS A 44 -7.89 4.82 3.56
C LYS A 44 -8.07 5.27 2.11
N LEU A 45 -8.20 4.33 1.17
CA LEU A 45 -8.47 4.60 -0.25
C LEU A 45 -9.94 4.50 -0.62
N GLU A 46 -10.80 4.11 0.31
CA GLU A 46 -12.26 4.17 0.18
C GLU A 46 -12.79 5.60 0.28
#